data_AF-A0A126UVU4-F1
#
_entry.id   AF-A0A126UVU4-F1
#
_cell.length_a   1.000
_cell.length_b   1.000
_cell.length_c   1.000
_cell.angle_alpha   90.00
_cell.angle_beta   90.00
_cell.angle_gamma   90.00
#
_symmetry.space_group_name_H-M   'P 1'
#
loop_
_entity.id
_entity.type
_entity.pdbx_description
1 polymer ?
#
loop_
_entity_poly.entity_id
_entity_poly.type
_entity_poly.pdbx_seq_one_letter_code
_entity_poly.pdbx_strand_id
1 'polypeptide(L)'
;MDQELFIQRTRAAKVFRDRAGYANFRLNTIMVGLEGVRSGVATKPHDLAVGWNPKNLNSSADLAKGFATDSAMVFVVDAVDTYLRNISSDPSPVQLTELRSLLSGEFQIDRSDATQFSQKDIDRFVAQLDLEKLGMEEIESQFRKFQHAHFGKRKRPSLKTRLDALISTYGGVCDAYKASMHLFLSWRNRHVHGSAKDTISEETQQILVSSADLFYREHSHLDINRALNGYLDRKSPSLKELSSLISVSHRVIASLDREVLLKTDIEKFALRAISFGMSDRSTIEREITKYWGKAPSGRVKKLTAVLAPFGFSPLGIRNASEMVTSIPPEVFVELADQPRKEAMETLLQV
;
A
#
# COMPACT_ATOMS: atom_id res chain seq x y z
N MET A 1 12.62 34.38 9.04
CA MET A 1 12.15 34.02 7.67
C MET A 1 11.35 32.74 7.89
N ASP A 2 10.10 32.92 8.29
CA ASP A 2 9.37 31.94 9.10
C ASP A 2 8.43 31.16 8.20
N GLN A 3 9.01 30.41 7.26
CA GLN A 3 8.19 29.67 6.30
C GLN A 3 7.88 28.29 6.88
N GLU A 4 6.73 28.17 7.54
CA GLU A 4 6.19 26.90 7.98
C GLU A 4 6.04 25.92 6.80
N LEU A 5 6.52 24.69 6.99
CA LEU A 5 6.36 23.60 6.05
C LEU A 5 5.24 22.68 6.51
N PHE A 6 4.41 22.27 5.56
CA PHE A 6 3.22 21.47 5.83
C PHE A 6 3.26 20.21 5.00
N ILE A 7 2.63 19.17 5.53
CA ILE A 7 2.34 17.96 4.80
C ILE A 7 0.82 17.75 4.75
N GLN A 8 0.32 17.66 3.52
CA GLN A 8 -1.09 17.31 3.27
C GLN A 8 -1.26 15.80 3.11
N ARG A 9 -0.28 15.16 2.47
CA ARG A 9 -0.31 13.73 2.15
C ARG A 9 1.10 13.23 1.97
N THR A 10 1.33 11.97 2.30
CA THR A 10 2.61 11.34 2.09
C THR A 10 2.88 11.10 0.60
N ARG A 11 4.14 10.85 0.26
CA ARG A 11 4.52 10.35 -1.06
C ARG A 11 3.80 9.04 -1.39
N ALA A 12 3.61 8.15 -0.41
CA ALA A 12 2.94 6.88 -0.60
C ALA A 12 1.48 7.07 -1.07
N ALA A 13 0.71 7.93 -0.41
CA ALA A 13 -0.67 8.22 -0.80
C ALA A 13 -0.75 8.93 -2.16
N LYS A 14 0.21 9.80 -2.49
CA LYS A 14 0.31 10.40 -3.83
C LYS A 14 0.50 9.33 -4.91
N VAL A 15 1.47 8.42 -4.72
CA VAL A 15 1.75 7.34 -5.67
C VAL A 15 0.54 6.42 -5.83
N PHE A 16 -0.14 6.06 -4.73
CA PHE A 16 -1.39 5.30 -4.78
C PHE A 16 -2.44 6.01 -5.63
N ARG A 17 -2.70 7.29 -5.32
CA ARG A 17 -3.73 8.07 -6.01
C ARG A 17 -3.47 8.13 -7.51
N ASP A 18 -2.22 8.35 -7.90
CA ASP A 18 -1.85 8.44 -9.31
C ASP A 18 -2.01 7.07 -9.98
N ARG A 19 -1.53 5.98 -9.37
CA ARG A 19 -1.67 4.61 -9.93
C ARG A 19 -3.13 4.17 -10.06
N ALA A 20 -3.91 4.28 -8.99
CA ALA A 20 -5.32 3.90 -9.00
C ALA A 20 -6.14 4.82 -9.93
N GLY A 21 -5.83 6.12 -9.95
CA GLY A 21 -6.46 7.09 -10.85
C GLY A 21 -6.20 6.78 -12.32
N TYR A 22 -4.94 6.45 -12.69
CA TYR A 22 -4.62 6.05 -14.06
C TYR A 22 -5.28 4.72 -14.45
N ALA A 23 -5.37 3.76 -13.54
CA ALA A 23 -6.09 2.51 -13.80
C ALA A 23 -7.58 2.78 -14.10
N ASN A 24 -8.23 3.63 -13.31
CA ASN A 24 -9.61 4.04 -13.53
C ASN A 24 -9.78 4.84 -14.84
N PHE A 25 -8.88 5.77 -15.14
CA PHE A 25 -8.90 6.52 -16.39
C PHE A 25 -8.78 5.59 -17.60
N ARG A 26 -7.82 4.65 -17.59
CA ARG A 26 -7.64 3.66 -18.67
C ARG A 26 -8.87 2.77 -18.82
N LEU A 27 -9.45 2.31 -17.71
CA LEU A 27 -10.70 1.55 -17.73
C LEU A 27 -11.81 2.33 -18.44
N ASN A 28 -12.04 3.58 -18.06
CA ASN A 28 -13.08 4.41 -18.65
C ASN A 28 -12.84 4.66 -20.15
N THR A 29 -11.59 4.95 -20.54
CA THR A 29 -11.22 5.10 -21.96
C THR A 29 -11.49 3.82 -22.76
N ILE A 30 -11.14 2.65 -22.20
CA ILE A 30 -11.45 1.35 -22.82
C ILE A 30 -12.96 1.18 -22.95
N MET A 31 -13.74 1.49 -21.91
CA MET A 31 -15.21 1.36 -21.95
C MET A 31 -15.84 2.21 -23.05
N VAL A 32 -15.35 3.43 -23.26
CA VAL A 32 -15.81 4.30 -24.37
C VAL A 32 -15.51 3.64 -25.73
N GLY A 33 -14.29 3.12 -25.92
CA GLY A 33 -13.92 2.42 -27.15
C GLY A 33 -14.74 1.15 -27.40
N LEU A 34 -15.02 0.38 -26.35
CA LEU A 34 -15.84 -0.84 -26.44
C LEU A 34 -17.30 -0.55 -26.78
N GLU A 35 -17.84 0.59 -26.35
CA GLU A 35 -19.17 1.03 -26.78
C GLU A 35 -19.18 1.43 -28.26
N GLY A 36 -18.09 2.03 -28.75
CA GLY A 36 -17.87 2.26 -30.18
C GLY A 36 -17.86 0.96 -31.00
N VAL A 37 -17.23 -0.09 -30.47
CA VAL A 37 -17.24 -1.43 -31.09
C VAL A 37 -18.66 -2.02 -31.08
N ARG A 38 -19.35 -1.94 -29.93
CA ARG A 38 -20.71 -2.48 -29.76
C ARG A 38 -21.70 -1.85 -30.74
N SER A 39 -21.62 -0.54 -30.91
CA SER A 39 -22.46 0.23 -31.84
C SER A 39 -22.08 0.09 -33.31
N GLY A 40 -20.97 -0.58 -33.64
CA GLY A 40 -20.47 -0.73 -35.01
C GLY A 40 -19.80 0.53 -35.57
N VAL A 41 -19.61 1.58 -34.75
CA VAL A 41 -18.95 2.83 -35.15
C VAL A 41 -17.43 2.63 -35.23
N ALA A 42 -16.85 1.88 -34.30
CA ALA A 42 -15.42 1.58 -34.29
C ALA A 42 -15.12 0.33 -35.14
N THR A 43 -14.24 0.50 -36.12
CA THR A 43 -13.78 -0.58 -37.01
C THR A 43 -12.29 -0.85 -36.83
N LYS A 44 -11.81 -1.96 -37.41
CA LYS A 44 -10.38 -2.32 -37.36
C LYS A 44 -9.54 -1.17 -37.97
N PRO A 45 -8.56 -0.62 -37.24
CA PRO A 45 -7.66 0.37 -37.81
C PRO A 45 -6.63 -0.30 -38.74
N HIS A 46 -6.13 0.46 -39.73
CA HIS A 46 -5.25 -0.05 -40.78
C HIS A 46 -3.90 -0.58 -40.24
N ASP A 47 -3.39 0.01 -39.16
CA ASP A 47 -2.12 -0.34 -38.52
C ASP A 47 -2.21 -1.57 -37.59
N LEU A 48 -3.42 -2.09 -37.32
CA LEU A 48 -3.57 -3.33 -36.57
C LEU A 48 -3.20 -4.53 -37.45
N ALA A 49 -1.98 -5.05 -37.26
CA ALA A 49 -1.44 -6.15 -38.04
C ALA A 49 -2.28 -7.44 -37.98
N VAL A 50 -2.91 -7.72 -36.83
CA VAL A 50 -3.71 -8.93 -36.63
C VAL A 50 -5.11 -8.80 -37.24
N GLY A 51 -5.64 -9.90 -37.79
CA GLY A 51 -7.02 -9.96 -38.27
C GLY A 51 -8.00 -9.79 -37.11
N TRP A 52 -8.97 -8.88 -37.26
CA TRP A 52 -10.06 -8.70 -36.30
C TRP A 52 -11.38 -8.56 -37.06
N ASN A 53 -12.18 -9.62 -37.05
CA ASN A 53 -13.47 -9.70 -37.73
C ASN A 53 -14.43 -10.52 -36.84
N PRO A 54 -14.91 -9.94 -35.72
CA PRO A 54 -15.74 -10.66 -34.78
C PRO A 54 -17.08 -11.04 -35.40
N LYS A 55 -17.54 -12.27 -35.14
CA LYS A 55 -18.88 -12.72 -35.59
C LYS A 55 -20.01 -11.93 -34.93
N ASN A 56 -19.80 -11.47 -33.70
CA ASN A 56 -20.77 -10.73 -32.91
C ASN A 56 -20.05 -9.62 -32.12
N LEU A 57 -20.36 -8.37 -32.48
CA LEU A 57 -19.76 -7.18 -31.87
C LEU A 57 -20.12 -7.03 -30.39
N ASN A 58 -21.39 -7.31 -30.03
CA ASN A 58 -21.86 -7.25 -28.64
C ASN A 58 -21.08 -8.21 -27.75
N SER A 59 -21.02 -9.49 -28.15
CA SER A 59 -20.30 -10.52 -27.40
C SER A 59 -18.81 -10.22 -27.29
N SER A 60 -18.20 -9.71 -28.37
CA SER A 60 -16.78 -9.34 -28.35
C SER A 60 -16.49 -8.17 -27.42
N ALA A 61 -17.35 -7.15 -27.42
CA ALA A 61 -17.27 -6.02 -26.50
C ALA A 61 -17.48 -6.46 -25.04
N ASP A 62 -18.43 -7.37 -24.77
CA ASP A 62 -18.70 -7.88 -23.42
C ASP A 62 -17.53 -8.68 -22.84
N LEU A 63 -16.90 -9.54 -23.64
CA LEU A 63 -15.70 -10.28 -23.22
C LEU A 63 -14.53 -9.35 -22.94
N ALA A 64 -14.28 -8.38 -23.83
CA ALA A 64 -13.23 -7.39 -23.63
C ALA A 64 -13.51 -6.48 -22.42
N LYS A 65 -14.77 -6.16 -22.14
CA LYS A 65 -15.20 -5.42 -20.95
C LYS A 65 -14.84 -6.18 -19.67
N GLY A 66 -15.13 -7.48 -19.61
CA GLY A 66 -14.75 -8.33 -18.48
C GLY A 66 -13.25 -8.34 -18.23
N PHE A 67 -12.45 -8.52 -19.28
CA PHE A 67 -10.99 -8.45 -19.19
C PHE A 67 -10.49 -7.08 -18.68
N ALA A 68 -11.08 -5.99 -19.18
CA ALA A 68 -10.71 -4.64 -18.77
C ALA A 68 -11.04 -4.36 -17.30
N THR A 69 -12.22 -4.79 -16.82
CA THR A 69 -12.60 -4.66 -15.41
C THR A 69 -11.68 -5.47 -14.49
N ASP A 70 -11.37 -6.71 -14.87
CA ASP A 70 -10.48 -7.56 -14.08
C ASP A 70 -9.07 -7.01 -14.02
N SER A 71 -8.55 -6.52 -15.16
CA SER A 71 -7.24 -5.86 -15.23
C SER A 71 -7.17 -4.63 -14.34
N ALA A 72 -8.19 -3.76 -14.40
CA ALA A 72 -8.24 -2.55 -13.56
C ALA A 72 -8.31 -2.88 -12.07
N MET A 73 -9.08 -3.90 -11.67
CA MET A 73 -9.09 -4.40 -10.29
C MET A 73 -7.68 -4.82 -9.83
N VAL A 74 -6.95 -5.58 -10.65
CA VAL A 74 -5.57 -5.99 -10.33
C VAL A 74 -4.65 -4.78 -10.13
N PHE A 75 -4.68 -3.81 -11.03
CA PHE A 75 -3.83 -2.60 -10.92
C PHE A 75 -4.15 -1.75 -9.70
N VAL A 76 -5.42 -1.60 -9.33
CA VAL A 76 -5.79 -0.80 -8.15
C VAL A 76 -5.40 -1.52 -6.86
N VAL A 77 -5.57 -2.84 -6.79
CA VAL A 77 -5.11 -3.62 -5.63
C VAL A 77 -3.58 -3.63 -5.52
N ASP A 78 -2.85 -3.66 -6.63
CA ASP A 78 -1.38 -3.44 -6.63
C ASP A 78 -1.01 -2.03 -6.14
N ALA A 79 -1.81 -1.01 -6.47
CA ALA A 79 -1.59 0.32 -5.93
C ALA A 79 -1.75 0.34 -4.40
N VAL A 80 -2.70 -0.41 -3.84
CA VAL A 80 -2.84 -0.59 -2.38
C VAL A 80 -1.61 -1.29 -1.79
N ASP A 81 -1.11 -2.36 -2.42
CA ASP A 81 0.12 -3.03 -1.97
C ASP A 81 1.32 -2.06 -1.96
N THR A 82 1.45 -1.29 -3.05
CA THR A 82 2.48 -0.28 -3.22
C THR A 82 2.39 0.81 -2.17
N TYR A 83 1.18 1.26 -1.81
CA TYR A 83 0.97 2.20 -0.72
C TYR A 83 1.56 1.67 0.59
N LEU A 84 1.19 0.45 0.99
CA LEU A 84 1.64 -0.15 2.25
C LEU A 84 3.16 -0.34 2.30
N ARG A 85 3.79 -0.73 1.18
CA ARG A 85 5.26 -0.81 1.11
C ARG A 85 5.90 0.57 1.22
N ASN A 86 5.41 1.54 0.45
CA ASN A 86 5.99 2.88 0.40
C ASN A 86 5.82 3.63 1.72
N ILE A 87 4.67 3.50 2.40
CA ILE A 87 4.44 4.16 3.69
C ILE A 87 5.37 3.59 4.77
N SER A 88 5.77 2.31 4.66
CA SER A 88 6.72 1.65 5.58
C SER A 88 8.21 1.85 5.24
N SER A 89 8.51 2.32 4.03
CA SER A 89 9.88 2.48 3.52
C SER A 89 10.58 3.66 4.19
N ASP A 90 11.88 3.56 4.42
CA ASP A 90 12.65 4.66 5.02
C ASP A 90 12.85 5.80 4.01
N PRO A 91 12.75 7.08 4.43
CA PRO A 91 12.21 7.56 5.70
C PRO A 91 10.69 7.31 5.77
N SER A 92 10.22 6.77 6.90
CA SER A 92 8.82 6.38 7.09
C SER A 92 8.12 7.26 8.14
N PRO A 93 6.89 7.75 7.88
CA PRO A 93 6.07 8.35 8.92
C PRO A 93 5.49 7.31 9.91
N VAL A 94 5.57 6.01 9.58
CA VAL A 94 5.20 4.92 10.49
C VAL A 94 6.37 4.65 11.43
N GLN A 95 6.17 4.89 12.72
CA GLN A 95 7.27 4.83 13.71
C GLN A 95 7.56 3.42 14.23
N LEU A 96 6.55 2.55 14.26
CA LEU A 96 6.66 1.20 14.81
C LEU A 96 7.40 0.26 13.84
N THR A 97 8.59 -0.21 14.22
CA THR A 97 9.46 -1.05 13.38
C THR A 97 8.80 -2.37 12.99
N GLU A 98 8.12 -3.03 13.92
CA GLU A 98 7.41 -4.30 13.69
C GLU A 98 6.29 -4.11 12.67
N LEU A 99 5.55 -3.00 12.78
CA LEU A 99 4.53 -2.64 11.81
C LEU A 99 5.15 -2.37 10.44
N ARG A 100 6.28 -1.66 10.36
CA ARG A 100 6.97 -1.42 9.08
C ARG A 100 7.38 -2.74 8.40
N SER A 101 7.96 -3.68 9.14
CA SER A 101 8.32 -5.02 8.63
C SER A 101 7.09 -5.78 8.13
N LEU A 102 5.98 -5.73 8.88
CA LEU A 102 4.72 -6.32 8.44
C LEU A 102 4.23 -5.67 7.14
N LEU A 103 4.21 -4.34 7.09
CA LEU A 103 3.74 -3.53 5.95
C LEU A 103 4.63 -3.63 4.72
N SER A 104 5.93 -3.90 4.86
CA SER A 104 6.83 -4.17 3.73
C SER A 104 6.58 -5.56 3.12
N GLY A 105 5.85 -6.42 3.84
CA GLY A 105 5.56 -7.79 3.42
C GLY A 105 6.71 -8.77 3.72
N GLU A 106 7.58 -8.43 4.68
CA GLU A 106 8.60 -9.34 5.19
C GLU A 106 7.97 -10.59 5.81
N PHE A 107 8.72 -11.69 5.77
CA PHE A 107 8.27 -12.96 6.34
C PHE A 107 8.03 -12.81 7.83
N GLN A 108 6.80 -13.14 8.25
CA GLN A 108 6.43 -13.20 9.65
C GLN A 108 6.52 -14.64 10.15
N ILE A 109 6.80 -14.80 11.43
CA ILE A 109 6.78 -16.11 12.10
C ILE A 109 5.37 -16.31 12.66
N ASP A 110 4.62 -17.20 12.02
CA ASP A 110 3.30 -17.62 12.48
C ASP A 110 3.46 -18.73 13.53
N ARG A 111 3.20 -18.38 14.79
CA ARG A 111 3.31 -19.28 15.94
C ARG A 111 1.96 -19.86 16.39
N SER A 112 0.87 -19.68 15.64
CA SER A 112 -0.46 -20.17 16.03
C SER A 112 -0.47 -21.67 16.34
N ASP A 113 0.31 -22.43 15.58
CA ASP A 113 0.41 -23.89 15.69
C ASP A 113 1.68 -24.33 16.45
N ALA A 114 2.50 -23.39 16.92
CA ALA A 114 3.80 -23.70 17.52
C ALA A 114 3.63 -24.06 19.00
N THR A 115 4.18 -25.20 19.41
CA THR A 115 4.22 -25.62 20.81
C THR A 115 5.56 -25.27 21.44
N GLN A 116 5.56 -24.92 22.74
CA GLN A 116 6.82 -24.86 23.49
C GLN A 116 7.52 -26.21 23.40
N PHE A 117 8.80 -26.20 23.00
CA PHE A 117 9.61 -27.40 22.98
C PHE A 117 10.16 -27.70 24.38
N SER A 118 10.25 -28.98 24.70
CA SER A 118 10.89 -29.50 25.90
C SER A 118 12.26 -30.11 25.57
N GLN A 119 13.07 -30.38 26.60
CA GLN A 119 14.32 -31.13 26.43
C GLN A 119 14.07 -32.49 25.76
N LYS A 120 12.95 -33.16 26.06
CA LYS A 120 12.56 -34.43 25.44
C LYS A 120 12.32 -34.31 23.93
N ASP A 121 11.85 -33.15 23.46
CA ASP A 121 11.64 -32.92 22.03
C ASP A 121 12.96 -32.70 21.30
N ILE A 122 13.94 -32.05 21.95
CA ILE A 122 15.31 -31.93 21.46
C ILE A 122 15.95 -33.32 21.38
N ASP A 123 15.88 -34.10 22.46
CA ASP A 123 16.47 -35.43 22.52
C ASP A 123 15.88 -36.35 21.45
N ARG A 124 14.56 -36.27 21.22
CA ARG A 124 13.87 -36.98 20.13
C ARG A 124 14.36 -36.52 18.75
N PHE A 125 14.49 -35.22 18.55
CA PHE A 125 14.97 -34.66 17.28
C PHE A 125 16.41 -35.09 16.98
N VAL A 126 17.30 -35.02 17.97
CA VAL A 126 18.70 -35.47 17.85
C VAL A 126 18.77 -36.96 17.56
N ALA A 127 17.95 -37.79 18.23
CA ALA A 127 17.88 -39.22 17.95
C ALA A 127 17.36 -39.54 16.53
N GLN A 128 16.57 -38.63 15.94
CA GLN A 128 16.10 -38.73 14.55
C GLN A 128 17.13 -38.26 13.52
N LEU A 129 18.18 -37.55 13.94
CA LEU A 129 19.28 -37.09 13.08
C LEU A 129 20.45 -38.08 13.12
N ASP A 130 20.25 -39.29 12.60
CA ASP A 130 21.36 -40.23 12.37
C ASP A 130 22.14 -39.81 11.11
N LEU A 131 23.16 -38.98 11.31
CA LEU A 131 23.97 -38.38 10.24
C LEU A 131 24.77 -39.40 9.42
N GLU A 132 24.94 -40.63 9.91
CA GLU A 132 25.61 -41.72 9.18
C GLU A 132 24.65 -42.47 8.24
N LYS A 133 23.34 -42.37 8.47
CA LYS A 133 22.31 -43.11 7.72
C LYS A 133 21.40 -42.23 6.86
N LEU A 134 21.30 -40.93 7.14
CA LEU A 134 20.39 -40.04 6.45
C LEU A 134 21.06 -39.26 5.32
N GLY A 135 20.36 -39.15 4.19
CA GLY A 135 20.71 -38.22 3.13
C GLY A 135 20.37 -36.77 3.52
N MET A 136 20.98 -35.80 2.83
CA MET A 136 20.79 -34.37 3.09
C MET A 136 19.33 -33.90 2.97
N GLU A 137 18.56 -34.45 2.03
CA GLU A 137 17.13 -34.12 1.89
C GLU A 137 16.30 -34.59 3.09
N GLU A 138 16.64 -35.75 3.65
CA GLU A 138 15.97 -36.32 4.82
C GLU A 138 16.30 -35.50 6.08
N ILE A 139 17.57 -35.10 6.23
CA ILE A 139 18.02 -34.19 7.30
C ILE A 139 17.25 -32.86 7.20
N GLU A 140 17.19 -32.25 6.02
CA GLU A 140 16.46 -31.00 5.80
C GLU A 140 14.97 -31.15 6.13
N SER A 141 14.36 -32.26 5.74
CA SER A 141 12.97 -32.60 6.06
C SER A 141 12.72 -32.68 7.57
N GLN A 142 13.61 -33.32 8.33
CA GLN A 142 13.50 -33.38 9.79
C GLN A 142 13.65 -32.00 10.43
N PHE A 143 14.62 -31.20 10.00
CA PHE A 143 14.79 -29.82 10.47
C PHE A 143 13.56 -28.97 10.19
N ARG A 144 12.97 -29.06 9.00
CA ARG A 144 11.75 -28.33 8.65
C ARG A 144 10.57 -28.75 9.52
N LYS A 145 10.40 -30.05 9.81
CA LYS A 145 9.33 -30.54 10.70
C LYS A 145 9.50 -30.02 12.12
N PHE A 146 10.70 -30.11 12.68
CA PHE A 146 11.00 -29.59 14.01
C PHE A 146 10.81 -28.07 14.09
N GLN A 147 11.29 -27.34 13.08
CA GLN A 147 11.09 -25.90 12.96
C GLN A 147 9.60 -25.54 12.92
N HIS A 148 8.82 -26.25 12.11
CA HIS A 148 7.38 -26.00 11.97
C HIS A 148 6.61 -26.27 13.26
N ALA A 149 6.97 -27.34 13.98
CA ALA A 149 6.31 -27.74 15.22
C ALA A 149 6.56 -26.76 16.37
N HIS A 150 7.76 -26.18 16.46
CA HIS A 150 8.18 -25.45 17.67
C HIS A 150 8.50 -23.97 17.44
N PHE A 151 8.92 -23.59 16.23
CA PHE A 151 9.31 -22.22 15.90
C PHE A 151 8.29 -21.52 15.00
N GLY A 152 7.28 -22.24 14.52
CA GLY A 152 6.22 -21.70 13.69
C GLY A 152 6.57 -21.65 12.20
N LYS A 153 5.57 -21.29 11.40
CA LYS A 153 5.70 -21.22 9.94
C LYS A 153 6.15 -19.83 9.52
N ARG A 154 7.16 -19.75 8.64
CA ARG A 154 7.45 -18.50 7.93
C ARG A 154 6.37 -18.27 6.88
N LYS A 155 5.57 -17.22 7.05
CA LYS A 155 4.50 -16.86 6.10
C LYS A 155 4.64 -15.40 5.70
N ARG A 156 4.42 -15.11 4.41
CA ARG A 156 4.26 -13.72 3.98
C ARG A 156 2.88 -13.23 4.42
N PRO A 157 2.78 -12.08 5.09
CA PRO A 157 1.50 -11.54 5.51
C PRO A 157 0.68 -11.17 4.28
N SER A 158 -0.61 -11.50 4.31
CA SER A 158 -1.52 -11.17 3.21
C SER A 158 -1.69 -9.65 3.11
N LEU A 159 -2.12 -9.17 1.94
CA LEU A 159 -2.43 -7.75 1.77
C LEU A 159 -3.55 -7.29 2.72
N LYS A 160 -4.53 -8.15 2.99
CA LYS A 160 -5.59 -7.93 3.98
C LYS A 160 -4.99 -7.76 5.39
N THR A 161 -4.13 -8.67 5.82
CA THR A 161 -3.45 -8.62 7.13
C THR A 161 -2.65 -7.33 7.32
N ARG A 162 -1.94 -6.90 6.27
CA ARG A 162 -1.13 -5.67 6.30
C ARG A 162 -2.00 -4.42 6.41
N LEU A 163 -3.08 -4.35 5.63
CA LEU A 163 -4.05 -3.26 5.71
C LEU A 163 -4.73 -3.21 7.09
N ASP A 164 -5.15 -4.36 7.61
CA ASP A 164 -5.79 -4.47 8.92
C ASP A 164 -4.87 -4.02 10.05
N ALA A 165 -3.58 -4.35 9.98
CA ALA A 165 -2.61 -3.91 10.98
C ALA A 165 -2.42 -2.39 10.97
N LEU A 166 -2.37 -1.77 9.78
CA LEU A 166 -2.29 -0.30 9.68
C LEU A 166 -3.56 0.36 10.21
N ILE A 167 -4.75 -0.14 9.82
CA ILE A 167 -6.05 0.35 10.32
C ILE A 167 -6.14 0.21 11.84
N SER A 168 -5.73 -0.93 12.39
CA SER A 168 -5.81 -1.17 13.85
C SER A 168 -4.86 -0.27 14.65
N THR A 169 -3.73 0.12 14.04
CA THR A 169 -2.74 1.00 14.69
C THR A 169 -3.16 2.47 14.62
N TYR A 170 -3.61 2.95 13.45
CA TYR A 170 -3.85 4.37 13.22
C TYR A 170 -5.33 4.76 13.21
N GLY A 171 -6.26 3.83 13.02
CA GLY A 171 -7.70 4.12 12.98
C GLY A 171 -8.14 4.86 11.71
N GLY A 172 -9.20 5.68 11.82
CA GLY A 172 -9.71 6.54 10.76
C GLY A 172 -10.58 5.87 9.69
N VAL A 173 -10.62 4.54 9.65
CA VAL A 173 -11.43 3.77 8.69
C VAL A 173 -12.58 3.11 9.42
N CYS A 174 -13.82 3.39 9.01
CA CYS A 174 -15.00 2.71 9.55
C CYS A 174 -15.11 1.26 9.06
N ASP A 175 -15.81 0.43 9.82
CA ASP A 175 -15.94 -1.01 9.54
C ASP A 175 -16.55 -1.30 8.17
N ALA A 176 -17.51 -0.49 7.72
CA ALA A 176 -18.10 -0.62 6.39
C ALA A 176 -17.02 -0.52 5.29
N TYR A 177 -16.17 0.51 5.35
CA TYR A 177 -15.13 0.73 4.34
C TYR A 177 -14.02 -0.33 4.45
N LYS A 178 -13.67 -0.77 5.66
CA LYS A 178 -12.76 -1.91 5.87
C LYS A 178 -13.31 -3.19 5.24
N ALA A 179 -14.58 -3.50 5.47
CA ALA A 179 -15.25 -4.68 4.90
C ALA A 179 -15.33 -4.60 3.36
N SER A 180 -15.55 -3.41 2.80
CA SER A 180 -15.51 -3.18 1.35
C SER A 180 -14.11 -3.41 0.76
N MET A 181 -13.05 -2.99 1.46
CA MET A 181 -11.68 -3.32 1.06
C MET A 181 -11.42 -4.84 1.13
N HIS A 182 -11.93 -5.54 2.14
CA HIS A 182 -11.81 -6.99 2.23
C HIS A 182 -12.50 -7.71 1.06
N LEU A 183 -13.68 -7.24 0.66
CA LEU A 183 -14.36 -7.72 -0.56
C LEU A 183 -13.48 -7.48 -1.79
N PHE A 184 -12.97 -6.27 -1.97
CA PHE A 184 -12.17 -5.90 -3.14
C PHE A 184 -10.88 -6.74 -3.26
N LEU A 185 -10.14 -6.87 -2.15
CA LEU A 185 -8.93 -7.69 -2.09
C LEU A 185 -9.21 -9.17 -2.34
N SER A 186 -10.29 -9.70 -1.74
CA SER A 186 -10.70 -11.09 -1.93
C SER A 186 -11.15 -11.38 -3.36
N TRP A 187 -11.86 -10.44 -4.00
CA TRP A 187 -12.29 -10.55 -5.38
C TRP A 187 -11.08 -10.62 -6.33
N ARG A 188 -10.09 -9.75 -6.11
CA ARG A 188 -8.82 -9.81 -6.86
C ARG A 188 -8.09 -11.13 -6.64
N ASN A 189 -7.96 -11.59 -5.41
CA ASN A 189 -7.25 -12.83 -5.10
C ASN A 189 -7.91 -14.03 -5.78
N ARG A 190 -9.25 -14.09 -5.79
CA ARG A 190 -10.01 -15.13 -6.47
C ARG A 190 -9.82 -15.11 -7.99
N HIS A 191 -9.75 -13.92 -8.59
CA HIS A 191 -9.51 -13.77 -10.02
C HIS A 191 -8.09 -14.22 -10.41
N VAL A 192 -7.06 -13.79 -9.66
CA VAL A 192 -5.65 -14.07 -9.97
C VAL A 192 -5.24 -15.50 -9.57
N HIS A 193 -5.79 -16.01 -8.49
CA HIS A 193 -5.48 -17.33 -7.96
C HIS A 193 -6.76 -18.16 -7.93
N GLY A 194 -7.06 -18.87 -9.01
CA GLY A 194 -8.31 -19.65 -9.15
C GLY A 194 -8.55 -20.72 -8.07
N SER A 195 -7.55 -21.03 -7.25
CA SER A 195 -7.59 -21.92 -6.09
C SER A 195 -7.51 -21.21 -4.73
N ALA A 196 -7.65 -19.88 -4.69
CA ALA A 196 -7.59 -19.11 -3.44
C ALA A 196 -8.65 -19.62 -2.45
N LYS A 197 -8.16 -20.18 -1.34
CA LYS A 197 -9.01 -20.60 -0.20
C LYS A 197 -9.53 -19.41 0.61
N ASP A 198 -8.88 -18.26 0.48
CA ASP A 198 -9.24 -17.04 1.21
C ASP A 198 -10.57 -16.48 0.66
N THR A 199 -11.59 -16.59 1.50
CA THR A 199 -12.91 -15.99 1.29
C THR A 199 -13.11 -14.84 2.27
N ILE A 200 -14.06 -13.95 1.99
CA ILE A 200 -14.49 -12.98 3.00
C ILE A 200 -15.20 -13.70 4.15
N SER A 201 -14.95 -13.27 5.39
CA SER A 201 -15.60 -13.87 6.57
C SER A 201 -17.10 -13.58 6.60
N GLU A 202 -17.86 -14.37 7.35
CA GLU A 202 -19.29 -14.12 7.60
C GLU A 202 -19.50 -12.73 8.23
N GLU A 203 -18.64 -12.35 9.18
CA GLU A 203 -18.63 -11.01 9.77
C GLU A 203 -18.48 -9.90 8.71
N THR A 204 -17.55 -10.08 7.75
CA THR A 204 -17.37 -9.12 6.65
C THR A 204 -18.66 -8.99 5.82
N GLN A 205 -19.33 -10.11 5.54
CA GLN A 205 -20.59 -10.11 4.80
C GLN A 205 -21.70 -9.41 5.57
N GLN A 206 -21.83 -9.67 6.87
CA GLN A 206 -22.81 -9.03 7.74
C GLN A 206 -22.61 -7.51 7.83
N ILE A 207 -21.35 -7.05 7.98
CA ILE A 207 -21.02 -5.63 7.99
C ILE A 207 -21.40 -4.97 6.66
N LEU A 208 -21.09 -5.62 5.53
CA LEU A 208 -21.45 -5.12 4.21
C LEU A 208 -22.96 -4.98 4.04
N VAL A 209 -23.72 -6.04 4.37
CA VAL A 209 -25.18 -6.07 4.24
C VAL A 209 -25.84 -5.03 5.15
N SER A 210 -25.43 -4.95 6.42
CA SER A 210 -25.95 -3.95 7.36
C SER A 210 -25.60 -2.51 6.95
N SER A 211 -24.54 -2.32 6.17
CA SER A 211 -24.12 -1.02 5.64
C SER A 211 -24.60 -0.74 4.21
N ALA A 212 -25.52 -1.55 3.65
CA ALA A 212 -25.92 -1.42 2.25
C ALA A 212 -26.45 -0.01 1.89
N ASP A 213 -27.23 0.61 2.78
CA ASP A 213 -27.78 1.96 2.56
C ASP A 213 -26.70 3.05 2.50
N LEU A 214 -25.58 2.86 3.21
CA LEU A 214 -24.43 3.77 3.14
C LEU A 214 -23.84 3.71 1.73
N PHE A 215 -23.58 2.51 1.22
CA PHE A 215 -23.00 2.32 -0.11
C PHE A 215 -23.94 2.77 -1.23
N TYR A 216 -25.24 2.53 -1.09
CA TYR A 216 -26.22 2.96 -2.07
C TYR A 216 -26.27 4.49 -2.18
N ARG A 217 -26.26 5.22 -1.05
CA ARG A 217 -26.36 6.69 -1.05
C ARG A 217 -25.06 7.39 -1.41
N GLU A 218 -23.93 6.90 -0.90
CA GLU A 218 -22.66 7.63 -1.00
C GLU A 218 -21.75 7.16 -2.13
N HIS A 219 -22.03 6.01 -2.75
CA HIS A 219 -21.15 5.35 -3.73
C HIS A 219 -21.92 4.89 -4.97
N SER A 220 -22.44 5.84 -5.74
CA SER A 220 -22.99 5.60 -7.09
C SER A 220 -24.09 4.53 -7.15
N HIS A 221 -24.90 4.41 -6.10
CA HIS A 221 -25.93 3.38 -5.97
C HIS A 221 -25.36 1.96 -6.06
N LEU A 222 -24.25 1.72 -5.36
CA LEU A 222 -23.68 0.40 -5.20
C LEU A 222 -24.66 -0.50 -4.44
N ASP A 223 -25.13 -1.54 -5.10
CA ASP A 223 -25.94 -2.60 -4.49
C ASP A 223 -25.01 -3.68 -3.93
N ILE A 224 -24.92 -3.72 -2.59
CA ILE A 224 -24.05 -4.67 -1.88
C ILE A 224 -24.50 -6.11 -2.07
N ASN A 225 -25.80 -6.39 -2.06
CA ASN A 225 -26.30 -7.76 -2.20
C ASN A 225 -25.95 -8.31 -3.59
N ARG A 226 -26.12 -7.49 -4.63
CA ARG A 226 -25.70 -7.82 -5.98
C ARG A 226 -24.18 -8.05 -6.07
N ALA A 227 -23.38 -7.17 -5.47
CA ALA A 227 -21.92 -7.29 -5.48
C ALA A 227 -21.44 -8.57 -4.79
N LEU A 228 -22.03 -8.91 -3.63
CA LEU A 228 -21.73 -10.15 -2.90
C LEU A 228 -22.12 -11.39 -3.71
N ASN A 229 -23.31 -11.39 -4.31
CA ASN A 229 -23.74 -12.49 -5.18
C ASN A 229 -22.79 -12.66 -6.38
N GLY A 230 -22.38 -11.56 -7.02
CA GLY A 230 -21.41 -11.59 -8.12
C GLY A 230 -20.06 -12.18 -7.69
N TYR A 231 -19.55 -11.78 -6.52
CA TYR A 231 -18.34 -12.35 -5.95
C TYR A 231 -18.50 -13.86 -5.68
N LEU A 232 -19.57 -14.27 -4.99
CA LEU A 232 -19.85 -15.67 -4.64
C LEU A 232 -20.00 -16.56 -5.88
N ASP A 233 -20.69 -16.07 -6.91
CA ASP A 233 -20.88 -16.72 -8.21
C ASP A 233 -19.61 -16.77 -9.08
N ARG A 234 -18.48 -16.25 -8.58
CA ARG A 234 -17.21 -16.15 -9.32
C ARG A 234 -17.29 -15.35 -10.62
N LYS A 235 -18.15 -14.33 -10.65
CA LYS A 235 -18.26 -13.40 -11.77
C LYS A 235 -17.25 -12.26 -11.61
N SER A 236 -16.79 -11.70 -12.72
CA SER A 236 -16.06 -10.43 -12.72
C SER A 236 -16.96 -9.31 -12.19
N PRO A 237 -16.43 -8.32 -11.46
CA PRO A 237 -17.22 -7.19 -11.01
C PRO A 237 -17.75 -6.41 -12.22
N SER A 238 -18.99 -5.93 -12.12
CA SER A 238 -19.51 -4.97 -13.08
C SER A 238 -18.75 -3.64 -12.99
N LEU A 239 -18.82 -2.83 -14.05
CA LEU A 239 -18.19 -1.51 -14.08
C LEU A 239 -18.61 -0.65 -12.87
N LYS A 240 -19.91 -0.67 -12.51
CA LYS A 240 -20.42 0.09 -11.37
C LYS A 240 -19.81 -0.39 -10.04
N GLU A 241 -19.77 -1.70 -9.82
CA GLU A 241 -19.18 -2.28 -8.60
C GLU A 241 -17.70 -1.92 -8.52
N LEU A 242 -16.95 -2.12 -9.59
CA LEU A 242 -15.53 -1.81 -9.63
C LEU A 242 -15.25 -0.31 -9.40
N SER A 243 -15.92 0.59 -10.10
CA SER A 243 -15.73 2.04 -9.91
C SER A 243 -16.07 2.48 -8.48
N SER A 244 -17.07 1.87 -7.86
CA SER A 244 -17.44 2.14 -6.47
C SER A 244 -16.37 1.64 -5.48
N LEU A 245 -15.86 0.42 -5.68
CA LEU A 245 -14.75 -0.12 -4.87
C LEU A 245 -13.46 0.69 -5.04
N ILE A 246 -13.16 1.18 -6.23
CA ILE A 246 -12.04 2.10 -6.48
C ILE A 246 -12.24 3.40 -5.69
N SER A 247 -13.43 4.00 -5.75
CA SER A 247 -13.76 5.21 -4.97
C SER A 247 -13.58 4.99 -3.47
N VAL A 248 -14.11 3.89 -2.92
CA VAL A 248 -13.93 3.52 -1.50
C VAL A 248 -12.45 3.37 -1.17
N SER A 249 -11.66 2.72 -2.02
CA SER A 249 -10.22 2.55 -1.79
C SER A 249 -9.48 3.90 -1.70
N HIS A 250 -9.85 4.89 -2.52
CA HIS A 250 -9.31 6.24 -2.41
C HIS A 250 -9.64 6.89 -1.07
N ARG A 251 -10.87 6.75 -0.57
CA ARG A 251 -11.28 7.29 0.72
C ARG A 251 -10.55 6.61 1.88
N VAL A 252 -10.41 5.28 1.83
CA VAL A 252 -9.67 4.51 2.84
C VAL A 252 -8.21 4.94 2.91
N ILE A 253 -7.52 4.98 1.77
CA ILE A 253 -6.10 5.38 1.75
C ILE A 253 -5.92 6.83 2.18
N ALA A 254 -6.81 7.75 1.75
CA ALA A 254 -6.74 9.15 2.18
C ALA A 254 -6.96 9.31 3.69
N SER A 255 -7.91 8.57 4.27
CA SER A 255 -8.17 8.61 5.71
C SER A 255 -7.00 8.01 6.50
N LEU A 256 -6.47 6.86 6.09
CA LEU A 256 -5.30 6.24 6.72
C LEU A 256 -4.07 7.14 6.65
N ASP A 257 -3.78 7.72 5.48
CA ASP A 257 -2.63 8.60 5.32
C ASP A 257 -2.70 9.82 6.24
N ARG A 258 -3.90 10.39 6.39
CA ARG A 258 -4.16 11.48 7.33
C ARG A 258 -3.90 11.05 8.77
N GLU A 259 -4.46 9.92 9.20
CA GLU A 259 -4.28 9.45 10.58
C GLU A 259 -2.83 9.06 10.90
N VAL A 260 -2.10 8.52 9.93
CA VAL A 260 -0.66 8.30 10.04
C VAL A 260 0.03 9.64 10.32
N LEU A 261 -0.16 10.63 9.45
CA LEU A 261 0.47 11.95 9.59
C LEU A 261 0.12 12.67 10.89
N LEU A 262 -1.12 12.56 11.38
CA LEU A 262 -1.53 13.16 12.65
C LEU A 262 -0.85 12.55 13.87
N LYS A 263 -0.44 11.28 13.77
CA LYS A 263 0.19 10.53 14.88
C LYS A 263 1.71 10.39 14.72
N THR A 264 2.25 10.80 13.58
CA THR A 264 3.70 10.82 13.33
C THR A 264 4.36 11.94 14.13
N ASP A 265 5.51 11.64 14.75
CA ASP A 265 6.49 12.67 15.13
C ASP A 265 7.06 13.30 13.86
N ILE A 266 6.47 14.43 13.48
CA ILE A 266 6.73 15.07 12.20
C ILE A 266 8.15 15.65 12.13
N GLU A 267 8.70 16.07 13.27
CA GLU A 267 10.05 16.62 13.38
C GLU A 267 11.08 15.52 13.13
N LYS A 268 10.94 14.39 13.83
CA LYS A 268 11.81 13.22 13.63
C LYS A 268 11.70 12.68 12.21
N PHE A 269 10.49 12.61 11.66
CA PHE A 269 10.29 12.21 10.27
C PHE A 269 10.99 13.16 9.29
N ALA A 270 10.91 14.47 9.51
CA ALA A 270 11.56 15.46 8.67
C ALA A 270 13.09 15.39 8.73
N LEU A 271 13.67 15.29 9.92
CA LEU A 271 15.13 15.14 10.09
C LEU A 271 15.65 13.88 9.41
N ARG A 272 14.94 12.76 9.60
CA ARG A 272 15.29 11.49 8.92
C ARG A 272 15.14 11.59 7.41
N ALA A 273 14.13 12.31 6.92
CA ALA A 273 13.97 12.57 5.49
C ALA A 273 15.06 13.47 4.89
N ILE A 274 15.56 14.45 5.66
CA ILE A 274 16.73 15.24 5.27
C ILE A 274 17.97 14.35 5.18
N SER A 275 18.24 13.57 6.23
CA SER A 275 19.40 12.67 6.31
C SER A 275 19.40 11.66 5.15
N PHE A 276 18.25 11.03 4.90
CA PHE A 276 18.06 10.11 3.77
C PHE A 276 18.23 10.82 2.42
N GLY A 277 17.56 11.96 2.22
CA GLY A 277 17.61 12.69 0.95
C GLY A 277 18.99 13.27 0.62
N MET A 278 19.83 13.52 1.62
CA MET A 278 21.25 13.84 1.43
C MET A 278 22.05 12.58 1.05
N SER A 279 21.84 11.48 1.77
CA SER A 279 22.50 10.18 1.55
C SER A 279 22.25 9.58 0.16
N ASP A 280 21.03 9.76 -0.35
CA ASP A 280 20.63 9.29 -1.69
C ASP A 280 21.38 10.04 -2.81
N ARG A 281 21.82 11.27 -2.54
CA ARG A 281 22.56 12.11 -3.52
C ARG A 281 24.07 11.90 -3.42
N SER A 282 24.60 11.78 -2.21
CA SER A 282 26.02 11.55 -1.91
C SER A 282 26.20 11.22 -0.42
N THR A 283 27.42 11.26 0.13
CA THR A 283 27.59 11.15 1.57
C THR A 283 27.00 12.38 2.27
N ILE A 284 26.43 12.16 3.47
CA ILE A 284 25.91 13.25 4.33
C ILE A 284 26.98 14.32 4.54
N GLU A 285 28.22 13.92 4.82
CA GLU A 285 29.35 14.82 5.02
C GLU A 285 29.59 15.78 3.83
N ARG A 286 29.49 15.26 2.61
CA ARG A 286 29.69 16.05 1.38
C ARG A 286 28.55 17.05 1.19
N GLU A 287 27.30 16.62 1.35
CA GLU A 287 26.15 17.52 1.19
C GLU A 287 26.10 18.57 2.31
N ILE A 288 26.42 18.22 3.56
CA ILE A 288 26.55 19.17 4.67
C ILE A 288 27.63 20.21 4.38
N THR A 289 28.82 19.79 3.96
CA THR A 289 29.92 20.74 3.63
C THR A 289 29.48 21.74 2.56
N LYS A 290 28.77 21.27 1.54
CA LYS A 290 28.23 22.09 0.46
C LYS A 290 27.12 23.04 0.92
N TYR A 291 26.28 22.62 1.86
CA TYR A 291 25.15 23.44 2.33
C TYR A 291 25.61 24.47 3.36
N TRP A 292 26.52 24.10 4.27
CA TRP A 292 27.01 24.96 5.35
C TRP A 292 27.99 26.04 4.91
N GLY A 293 28.52 25.96 3.69
CA GLY A 293 29.21 27.08 3.04
C GLY A 293 28.27 28.24 2.64
N LYS A 294 26.95 28.09 2.80
CA LYS A 294 25.95 29.13 2.51
C LYS A 294 25.56 29.91 3.77
N ALA A 295 25.03 31.12 3.57
CA ALA A 295 24.32 31.86 4.60
C ALA A 295 23.11 31.07 5.14
N PRO A 296 22.66 31.28 6.39
CA PRO A 296 21.58 30.53 7.03
C PRO A 296 20.30 30.42 6.18
N SER A 297 19.86 31.52 5.57
CA SER A 297 18.70 31.54 4.66
C SER A 297 18.86 30.64 3.44
N GLY A 298 20.09 30.50 2.93
CA GLY A 298 20.43 29.59 1.84
C GLY A 298 20.42 28.11 2.26
N ARG A 299 20.72 27.82 3.54
CA ARG A 299 20.65 26.47 4.13
C ARG A 299 19.20 26.04 4.26
N VAL A 300 18.35 26.87 4.87
CA VAL A 300 16.90 26.62 5.04
C VAL A 300 16.23 26.30 3.70
N LYS A 301 16.51 27.08 2.64
CA LYS A 301 16.01 26.83 1.29
C LYS A 301 16.42 25.46 0.74
N LYS A 302 17.65 25.02 1.00
CA LYS A 302 18.13 23.71 0.54
C LYS A 302 17.53 22.56 1.34
N LEU A 303 17.43 22.68 2.66
CA LEU A 303 16.77 21.69 3.52
C LEU A 303 15.29 21.53 3.12
N THR A 304 14.58 22.63 2.92
CA THR A 304 13.20 22.63 2.40
C THR A 304 13.08 21.89 1.06
N ALA A 305 14.02 22.12 0.13
CA ALA A 305 14.02 21.45 -1.16
C ALA A 305 14.31 19.95 -1.08
N VAL A 306 15.07 19.49 -0.07
CA VAL A 306 15.29 18.06 0.20
C VAL A 306 14.01 17.38 0.68
N LEU A 307 13.13 18.10 1.37
CA LEU A 307 11.89 17.57 1.92
C LEU A 307 10.74 17.45 0.91
N ALA A 308 10.77 18.23 -0.18
CA ALA A 308 9.68 18.24 -1.17
C ALA A 308 9.29 16.85 -1.73
N PRO A 309 10.23 15.94 -2.08
CA PRO A 309 9.90 14.59 -2.52
C PRO A 309 9.16 13.75 -1.48
N PHE A 310 9.26 14.08 -0.20
CA PHE A 310 8.63 13.35 0.92
C PHE A 310 7.22 13.86 1.27
N GLY A 311 6.75 14.90 0.56
CA GLY A 311 5.38 15.42 0.69
C GLY A 311 5.28 16.80 1.33
N PHE A 312 6.39 17.35 1.83
CA PHE A 312 6.43 18.67 2.44
C PHE A 312 6.31 19.79 1.41
N SER A 313 5.55 20.83 1.76
CA SER A 313 5.38 22.02 0.94
C SER A 313 5.11 23.26 1.81
N PRO A 314 5.56 24.46 1.39
CA PRO A 314 5.22 25.70 2.07
C PRO A 314 3.72 26.05 2.02
N LEU A 315 3.23 26.77 3.04
CA LEU A 315 1.83 27.23 3.19
C LEU A 315 1.27 27.84 1.91
N GLY A 316 1.97 28.82 1.33
CA GLY A 316 1.48 29.60 0.18
C GLY A 316 1.36 28.83 -1.14
N ILE A 317 1.76 27.55 -1.18
CA ILE A 317 1.62 26.68 -2.36
C ILE A 317 0.32 25.86 -2.31
N ARG A 318 -0.31 25.70 -1.14
CA ARG A 318 -1.49 24.83 -0.97
C ARG A 318 -2.58 25.48 -0.12
N ASN A 319 -3.80 24.99 -0.29
CA ASN A 319 -4.93 25.45 0.51
C ASN A 319 -4.74 25.05 1.98
N ALA A 320 -4.82 26.02 2.90
CA ALA A 320 -4.66 25.80 4.33
C ALA A 320 -5.68 24.77 4.90
N SER A 321 -6.87 24.68 4.30
CA SER A 321 -7.89 23.71 4.71
C SER A 321 -7.54 22.25 4.38
N GLU A 322 -6.49 22.01 3.58
CA GLU A 322 -6.04 20.67 3.21
C GLU A 322 -4.81 20.21 3.98
N MET A 323 -4.33 21.00 4.95
CA MET A 323 -3.15 20.67 5.75
C MET A 323 -3.50 19.64 6.82
N VAL A 324 -2.62 18.66 7.00
CA VAL A 324 -2.80 17.65 8.05
C VAL A 324 -1.94 18.01 9.25
N THR A 325 -0.66 18.29 9.03
CA THR A 325 0.27 18.72 10.07
C THR A 325 1.36 19.64 9.50
N SER A 326 2.04 20.37 10.38
CA SER A 326 3.11 21.30 10.08
C SER A 326 4.37 20.95 10.87
N ILE A 327 5.53 21.31 10.32
CA ILE A 327 6.78 21.28 11.07
C ILE A 327 6.99 22.68 11.64
N PRO A 328 7.26 22.79 12.95
CA PRO A 328 7.64 24.06 13.56
C PRO A 328 8.85 24.67 12.84
N PRO A 329 8.86 25.96 12.48
CA PRO A 329 9.99 26.60 11.81
C PRO A 329 11.32 26.42 12.55
N GLU A 330 11.26 26.31 13.88
CA GLU A 330 12.38 26.16 14.79
C GLU A 330 13.23 24.94 14.42
N VAL A 331 12.62 23.81 14.06
CA VAL A 331 13.34 22.58 13.68
C VAL A 331 14.36 22.84 12.57
N PHE A 332 14.01 23.68 11.59
CA PHE A 332 14.90 23.99 10.47
C PHE A 332 15.83 25.15 10.76
N VAL A 333 15.38 26.13 11.51
CA VAL A 333 16.19 27.29 11.90
C VAL A 333 17.30 26.81 12.82
N GLU A 334 16.97 26.04 13.86
CA GLU A 334 17.93 25.43 14.78
C GLU A 334 18.91 24.53 14.04
N LEU A 335 18.42 23.60 13.21
CA LEU A 335 19.32 22.77 12.42
C LEU A 335 20.21 23.63 11.52
N ALA A 336 19.68 24.62 10.80
CA ALA A 336 20.46 25.46 9.88
C ALA A 336 21.48 26.36 10.59
N ASP A 337 21.22 26.77 11.83
CA ASP A 337 22.07 27.64 12.64
C ASP A 337 23.15 26.87 13.42
N GLN A 338 22.98 25.56 13.61
CA GLN A 338 24.01 24.70 14.22
C GLN A 338 25.35 24.82 13.47
N PRO A 339 26.49 24.78 14.19
CA PRO A 339 27.79 24.54 13.59
C PRO A 339 27.80 23.28 12.73
N ARG A 340 28.59 23.29 11.65
CA ARG A 340 28.64 22.18 10.67
C ARG A 340 28.79 20.80 11.32
N LYS A 341 29.63 20.70 12.37
CA LYS A 341 29.89 19.43 13.07
C LYS A 341 28.65 18.93 13.83
N GLU A 342 27.96 19.82 14.53
CA GLU A 342 26.75 19.50 15.30
C GLU A 342 25.58 19.12 14.37
N ALA A 343 25.43 19.83 13.25
CA ALA A 343 24.43 19.48 12.23
C ALA A 343 24.69 18.09 11.62
N MET A 344 25.96 17.73 11.45
CA MET A 344 26.36 16.41 10.96
C MET A 344 26.07 15.31 11.98
N GLU A 345 26.40 15.54 13.26
CA GLU A 345 26.09 14.61 14.34
C GLU A 345 24.56 14.41 14.47
N THR A 346 23.79 15.50 14.43
CA THR A 346 22.32 15.47 14.46
C THR A 346 21.75 14.61 13.33
N LEU A 347 22.20 14.82 12.09
CA LEU A 347 21.67 14.09 10.92
C LEU A 347 22.15 12.63 10.84
N LEU A 348 23.26 12.28 11.48
CA LEU A 348 23.75 10.89 11.56
C LEU A 348 23.08 10.08 12.68
N GLN A 349 22.47 10.74 13.67
CA GLN A 349 21.85 10.09 14.83
C GLN A 349 20.36 9.76 14.66
N VAL A 350 19.70 10.31 13.62
CA VAL A 350 18.23 10.23 13.39
C VAL A 350 17.73 9.02 12.61
#